data_AF-A0A955WYZ0-F1
#
_entry.id   AF-A0A955WYZ0-F1
#
_cell.length_a   1.000
_cell.length_b   1.000
_cell.length_c   1.000
_cell.angle_alpha   90.00
_cell.angle_beta   90.00
_cell.angle_gamma   90.00
#
_symmetry.space_group_name_H-M   'P 1'
#
loop_
_entity.id
_entity.type
_entity.pdbx_description
1 polymer ?
#
loop_
_entity_poly.entity_id
_entity_poly.type
_entity_poly.pdbx_seq_one_letter_code
_entity_poly.pdbx_strand_id
1 'polypeptide(L)'
;MIYCLFGLLLAVGAATWAADRALIDDALAGRKKAMRTLVQRLLPVIRGRVTWRLRGYDKLPFTAEDLTQQVWITLLKDGGGQLRGYDPERGAALETYVGLIARREVGNALEKARAQKRGDGKVTSDDGTILDRVPTGGAEADRAVAARSELQALMDHLDSVLSERQRLVV
;
A
#
# COMPACT_ATOMS: atom_id res chain seq x y z
N MET A 1 38.23 9.79 0.95
CA MET A 1 38.01 8.35 1.17
C MET A 1 36.61 8.12 1.78
N ILE A 2 35.55 8.62 1.10
CA ILE A 2 34.15 8.69 1.61
C ILE A 2 33.14 7.99 0.67
N TYR A 3 33.58 7.55 -0.51
CA TYR A 3 32.69 6.97 -1.54
C TYR A 3 32.34 5.47 -1.36
N CYS A 4 32.91 4.76 -0.37
CA CYS A 4 32.63 3.33 -0.19
C CYS A 4 31.29 3.02 0.49
N LEU A 5 30.69 3.95 1.23
CA LEU A 5 29.44 3.70 1.96
C LEU A 5 28.16 3.91 1.13
N PHE A 6 28.24 4.69 0.04
CA PHE A 6 27.11 4.88 -0.88
C PHE A 6 26.92 3.69 -1.86
N GLY A 7 28.02 3.00 -2.21
CA GLY A 7 27.97 1.84 -3.10
C GLY A 7 27.34 0.60 -2.47
N LEU A 8 27.49 0.41 -1.15
CA LEU A 8 26.93 -0.75 -0.44
C LEU A 8 25.40 -0.62 -0.24
N LEU A 9 24.90 0.61 -0.04
CA LEU A 9 23.47 0.85 0.13
C LEU A 9 22.66 0.68 -1.18
N LEU A 10 23.26 1.06 -2.32
CA LEU A 10 22.66 0.88 -3.65
C LEU A 10 22.66 -0.59 -4.10
N ALA A 11 23.71 -1.36 -3.77
CA ALA A 11 23.81 -2.78 -4.13
C ALA A 11 22.81 -3.66 -3.37
N VAL A 12 22.57 -3.37 -2.08
CA VAL A 12 21.55 -4.07 -1.27
C VAL A 12 20.14 -3.71 -1.75
N GLY A 13 19.90 -2.44 -2.09
CA GLY A 13 18.65 -1.98 -2.71
C GLY A 13 18.33 -2.77 -3.99
N ALA A 14 19.22 -2.72 -4.98
CA ALA A 14 19.02 -3.38 -6.28
C ALA A 14 18.78 -4.91 -6.18
N ALA A 15 19.46 -5.58 -5.26
CA ALA A 15 19.27 -7.02 -5.03
C ALA A 15 17.87 -7.35 -4.47
N THR A 16 17.35 -6.53 -3.55
CA THR A 16 15.98 -6.71 -3.02
C THR A 16 14.90 -6.38 -4.06
N TRP A 17 15.17 -5.41 -4.94
CA TRP A 17 14.27 -4.97 -6.00
C TRP A 17 14.07 -6.01 -7.11
N ALA A 18 15.16 -6.62 -7.56
CA ALA A 18 15.12 -7.73 -8.52
C ALA A 18 14.41 -8.96 -7.92
N ALA A 19 14.63 -9.24 -6.63
CA ALA A 19 13.97 -10.32 -5.92
C ALA A 19 12.45 -10.09 -5.80
N ASP A 20 12.02 -8.85 -5.52
CA ASP A 20 10.60 -8.51 -5.45
C ASP A 20 9.90 -8.70 -6.80
N ARG A 21 10.56 -8.26 -7.89
CA ARG A 21 9.99 -8.43 -9.22
C ARG A 21 9.87 -9.89 -9.61
N ALA A 22 10.92 -10.68 -9.39
CA ALA A 22 10.91 -12.12 -9.65
C ALA A 22 9.82 -12.84 -8.82
N LEU A 23 9.63 -12.44 -7.55
CA LEU A 23 8.57 -12.99 -6.70
C LEU A 23 7.17 -12.71 -7.27
N ILE A 24 6.92 -11.49 -7.76
CA ILE A 24 5.65 -11.10 -8.37
C ILE A 24 5.42 -11.91 -9.64
N ASP A 25 6.39 -11.95 -10.54
CA ASP A 25 6.26 -12.63 -11.83
C ASP A 25 6.02 -14.14 -11.62
N ASP A 26 6.72 -14.77 -10.67
CA ASP A 26 6.52 -16.17 -10.31
C ASP A 26 5.16 -16.45 -9.68
N ALA A 27 4.69 -15.56 -8.80
CA ALA A 27 3.38 -15.68 -8.19
C ALA A 27 2.28 -15.59 -9.25
N LEU A 28 2.39 -14.63 -10.18
CA LEU A 28 1.42 -14.43 -11.27
C LEU A 28 1.50 -15.51 -12.35
N ALA A 29 2.65 -16.18 -12.50
CA ALA A 29 2.81 -17.38 -13.32
C ALA A 29 2.18 -18.64 -12.68
N GLY A 30 1.57 -18.54 -11.50
CA GLY A 30 0.90 -19.64 -10.82
C GLY A 30 1.81 -20.52 -9.96
N ARG A 31 3.06 -20.10 -9.71
CA ARG A 31 3.95 -20.85 -8.80
C ARG A 31 3.43 -20.75 -7.37
N LYS A 32 2.82 -21.84 -6.87
CA LYS A 32 2.17 -21.90 -5.54
C LYS A 32 3.07 -21.43 -4.39
N LYS A 33 4.38 -21.74 -4.43
CA LYS A 33 5.33 -21.31 -3.41
C LYS A 33 5.51 -19.78 -3.42
N ALA A 34 5.71 -19.19 -4.59
CA ALA A 34 5.85 -17.74 -4.75
C ALA A 34 4.57 -17.00 -4.33
N MET A 35 3.40 -17.49 -4.76
CA MET A 35 2.12 -16.93 -4.33
C MET A 35 1.95 -16.97 -2.80
N ARG A 36 2.29 -18.09 -2.16
CA ARG A 36 2.24 -18.20 -0.70
C ARG A 36 3.15 -17.19 -0.02
N THR A 37 4.39 -17.05 -0.51
CA THR A 37 5.35 -16.07 0.01
C THR A 37 4.84 -14.64 -0.16
N LEU A 38 4.27 -14.32 -1.31
CA LEU A 38 3.68 -13.01 -1.59
C LEU A 38 2.52 -12.71 -0.62
N VAL A 39 1.61 -13.67 -0.43
CA VAL A 39 0.49 -13.52 0.53
C VAL A 39 1.00 -13.36 1.96
N GLN A 40 1.94 -14.19 2.41
CA GLN A 40 2.50 -14.08 3.77
C GLN A 40 3.14 -12.72 4.04
N ARG A 41 3.77 -12.12 3.02
CA ARG A 41 4.41 -10.82 3.10
C ARG A 41 3.42 -9.66 3.07
N LEU A 42 2.43 -9.70 2.17
CA LEU A 42 1.52 -8.58 1.93
C LEU A 42 0.27 -8.58 2.80
N LEU A 43 -0.24 -9.74 3.19
CA LEU A 43 -1.46 -9.85 4.00
C LEU A 43 -1.41 -9.03 5.31
N PRO A 44 -0.35 -9.10 6.15
CA PRO A 44 -0.30 -8.29 7.37
C PRO A 44 -0.26 -6.78 7.08
N VAL A 45 0.38 -6.37 5.97
CA VAL A 45 0.44 -4.98 5.54
C VAL A 45 -0.94 -4.48 5.14
N ILE A 46 -1.64 -5.22 4.27
CA ILE A 46 -2.99 -4.86 3.80
C ILE A 46 -3.95 -4.80 4.99
N ARG A 47 -3.97 -5.85 5.82
CA ARG A 47 -4.86 -5.92 6.99
C ARG A 47 -4.58 -4.79 7.99
N GLY A 48 -3.31 -4.50 8.26
CA GLY A 48 -2.91 -3.39 9.13
C GLY A 48 -3.40 -2.03 8.62
N ARG A 49 -3.24 -1.76 7.31
CA ARG A 49 -3.71 -0.52 6.68
C ARG A 49 -5.23 -0.39 6.70
N VAL A 50 -5.94 -1.47 6.38
CA VAL A 50 -7.41 -1.51 6.39
C VAL A 50 -7.92 -1.29 7.81
N THR A 51 -7.49 -2.10 8.77
CA THR A 51 -7.95 -2.02 10.16
C THR A 51 -7.67 -0.66 10.77
N TRP A 52 -6.46 -0.10 10.57
CA TRP A 52 -6.13 1.24 11.01
C TRP A 52 -7.09 2.29 10.42
N ARG A 53 -7.36 2.20 9.11
CA ARG A 53 -8.18 3.19 8.43
C ARG A 53 -9.66 3.13 8.81
N LEU A 54 -10.15 1.95 9.20
CA LEU A 54 -11.51 1.73 9.69
C LEU A 54 -11.69 2.11 11.17
N ARG A 55 -10.62 2.45 11.91
CA ARG A 55 -10.75 2.93 13.29
C ARG A 55 -11.66 4.16 13.34
N GLY A 56 -12.64 4.13 14.24
CA GLY A 56 -13.63 5.20 14.39
C GLY A 56 -14.85 5.09 13.47
N TYR A 57 -15.01 4.00 12.72
CA TYR A 57 -16.20 3.71 11.94
C TYR A 57 -16.93 2.46 12.49
N ASP A 58 -17.99 2.67 13.26
CA ASP A 58 -18.68 1.57 13.95
C ASP A 58 -19.86 0.95 13.15
N LYS A 59 -20.35 1.66 12.12
CA LYS A 59 -21.55 1.27 11.35
C LYS A 59 -21.30 1.33 9.85
N LEU A 60 -20.42 0.46 9.37
CA LEU A 60 -20.15 0.29 7.95
C LEU A 60 -20.86 -0.97 7.41
N PRO A 61 -21.23 -0.98 6.11
CA PRO A 61 -21.85 -2.15 5.48
C PRO A 61 -20.85 -3.26 5.14
N PHE A 62 -19.58 -3.13 5.54
CA PHE A 62 -18.49 -4.07 5.25
C PHE A 62 -17.53 -4.17 6.43
N THR A 63 -16.80 -5.27 6.49
CA THR A 63 -15.77 -5.55 7.50
C THR A 63 -14.36 -5.24 7.00
N ALA A 64 -13.37 -5.29 7.91
CA ALA A 64 -11.96 -5.18 7.54
C ALA A 64 -11.51 -6.35 6.65
N GLU A 65 -12.04 -7.55 6.89
CA GLU A 65 -11.78 -8.72 6.06
C GLU A 65 -12.33 -8.54 4.64
N ASP A 66 -13.54 -8.00 4.48
CA ASP A 66 -14.13 -7.72 3.17
C ASP A 66 -13.26 -6.75 2.35
N LEU A 67 -12.81 -5.66 2.97
CA LEU A 67 -11.91 -4.72 2.30
C LEU A 67 -10.54 -5.32 2.03
N THR A 68 -10.03 -6.17 2.91
CA THR A 68 -8.77 -6.89 2.67
C THR A 68 -8.88 -7.79 1.45
N GLN A 69 -10.00 -8.51 1.30
CA GLN A 69 -10.29 -9.33 0.12
C GLN A 69 -10.46 -8.45 -1.12
N GLN A 70 -11.16 -7.31 -1.03
CA GLN A 70 -11.31 -6.38 -2.13
C GLN A 70 -9.97 -5.85 -2.64
N VAL A 71 -9.03 -5.54 -1.73
CA VAL A 71 -7.66 -5.14 -2.10
C VAL A 71 -6.96 -6.28 -2.85
N TRP A 72 -7.07 -7.53 -2.38
CA TRP A 72 -6.52 -8.69 -3.10
C TRP A 72 -7.13 -8.88 -4.48
N ILE A 73 -8.44 -8.68 -4.62
CA ILE A 73 -9.13 -8.69 -5.92
C ILE A 73 -8.51 -7.62 -6.81
N THR A 74 -8.39 -6.38 -6.34
CA THR A 74 -7.79 -5.27 -7.12
C THR A 74 -6.33 -5.54 -7.49
N LEU A 75 -5.54 -6.16 -6.60
CA LEU A 75 -4.15 -6.51 -6.87
C LEU A 75 -4.00 -7.59 -7.95
N LEU A 76 -4.90 -8.58 -7.96
CA LEU A 76 -4.86 -9.74 -8.85
C LEU A 76 -5.71 -9.59 -10.11
N LYS A 77 -6.57 -8.56 -10.18
CA LYS A 77 -7.38 -8.23 -11.36
C LYS A 77 -6.49 -8.04 -12.59
N ASP A 78 -7.04 -8.37 -13.76
CA ASP A 78 -6.36 -8.24 -15.06
C ASP A 78 -4.99 -8.97 -15.09
N GLY A 79 -4.97 -10.15 -14.46
CA GLY A 79 -3.79 -10.99 -14.33
C GLY A 79 -2.70 -10.40 -13.43
N GLY A 80 -3.06 -9.52 -12.49
CA GLY A 80 -2.11 -8.86 -11.59
C GLY A 80 -1.60 -7.52 -12.12
N GLY A 81 -2.40 -6.78 -12.89
CA GLY A 81 -1.98 -5.53 -13.53
C GLY A 81 -1.37 -4.51 -12.54
N GLN A 82 -1.97 -4.39 -11.35
CA GLN A 82 -1.44 -3.52 -10.28
C GLN A 82 -0.08 -4.01 -9.75
N LEU A 83 0.08 -5.32 -9.55
CA LEU A 83 1.36 -5.89 -9.10
C LEU A 83 2.45 -5.77 -10.19
N ARG A 84 2.11 -5.95 -11.47
CA ARG A 84 3.04 -5.72 -12.59
C ARG A 84 3.42 -4.26 -12.77
N GLY A 85 2.56 -3.34 -12.33
CA GLY A 85 2.84 -1.91 -12.29
C GLY A 85 3.83 -1.49 -11.20
N TYR A 86 4.17 -2.39 -10.28
CA TYR A 86 5.22 -2.13 -9.30
C TYR A 86 6.57 -1.95 -9.99
N ASP A 87 7.16 -0.78 -9.77
CA ASP A 87 8.45 -0.39 -10.31
C ASP A 87 9.37 -0.07 -9.13
N PRO A 88 10.34 -0.96 -8.83
CA PRO A 88 11.23 -0.76 -7.68
C PRO A 88 12.26 0.35 -7.90
N GLU A 89 12.52 0.76 -9.15
CA GLU A 89 13.45 1.88 -9.44
C GLU A 89 12.88 3.23 -8.96
N ARG A 90 11.56 3.29 -8.72
CA ARG A 90 10.90 4.44 -8.08
C ARG A 90 11.17 4.54 -6.58
N GLY A 91 11.94 3.61 -6.00
CA GLY A 91 12.45 3.70 -4.64
C GLY A 91 11.45 3.35 -3.53
N ALA A 92 10.29 2.78 -3.88
CA ALA A 92 9.32 2.29 -2.90
C ALA A 92 9.46 0.78 -2.74
N ALA A 93 9.48 0.28 -1.50
CA ALA A 93 9.32 -1.15 -1.23
C ALA A 93 7.94 -1.65 -1.68
N LEU A 94 7.83 -2.92 -2.05
CA LEU A 94 6.59 -3.55 -2.49
C LEU A 94 5.45 -3.38 -1.47
N GLU A 95 5.75 -3.52 -0.18
CA GLU A 95 4.80 -3.32 0.91
C GLU A 95 4.26 -1.89 0.96
N THR A 96 5.11 -0.90 0.72
CA THR A 96 4.71 0.51 0.67
C THR A 96 3.79 0.74 -0.51
N TYR A 97 4.16 0.24 -1.69
CA TYR A 97 3.35 0.34 -2.89
C TYR A 97 1.96 -0.30 -2.71
N VAL A 98 1.91 -1.53 -2.21
CA VAL A 98 0.65 -2.24 -1.91
C VAL A 98 -0.16 -1.53 -0.82
N GLY A 99 0.52 -0.94 0.17
CA GLY A 99 -0.12 -0.13 1.20
C GLY A 99 -0.83 1.11 0.65
N LEU A 100 -0.30 1.73 -0.41
CA LEU A 100 -0.95 2.84 -1.10
C LEU A 100 -2.23 2.39 -1.83
N ILE A 101 -2.18 1.24 -2.50
CA ILE A 101 -3.34 0.62 -3.14
C ILE A 101 -4.42 0.33 -2.09
N ALA A 102 -4.04 -0.30 -0.97
CA ALA A 102 -4.96 -0.58 0.12
C ALA A 102 -5.64 0.69 0.67
N ARG A 103 -4.87 1.77 0.87
CA ARG A 103 -5.41 3.07 1.32
C ARG A 103 -6.45 3.62 0.33
N ARG A 104 -6.17 3.54 -0.97
CA ARG A 104 -7.07 4.01 -2.03
C ARG A 104 -8.37 3.20 -2.04
N GLU A 105 -8.29 1.88 -2.00
CA GLU A 105 -9.47 1.00 -2.03
C GLU A 105 -10.37 1.23 -0.81
N VAL A 106 -9.79 1.38 0.38
CA VAL A 106 -10.56 1.72 1.59
C VAL A 106 -11.22 3.10 1.45
N GLY A 107 -10.52 4.09 0.89
CA GLY A 107 -11.07 5.41 0.61
C GLY A 107 -12.30 5.33 -0.31
N ASN A 108 -12.17 4.66 -1.45
CA ASN A 108 -13.24 4.44 -2.41
C ASN A 108 -14.45 3.74 -1.78
N ALA A 109 -14.21 2.73 -0.94
CA ALA A 109 -15.28 2.00 -0.25
C ALA A 109 -16.03 2.89 0.76
N LEU A 110 -15.30 3.70 1.54
CA LEU A 110 -15.90 4.66 2.47
C LEU A 110 -16.70 5.74 1.76
N GLU A 111 -16.21 6.24 0.62
CA GLU A 111 -16.93 7.20 -0.21
C GLU A 111 -18.23 6.62 -0.76
N LYS A 112 -18.19 5.39 -1.29
CA LYS A 112 -19.38 4.66 -1.75
C LYS A 112 -20.39 4.45 -0.62
N ALA A 113 -19.96 4.03 0.57
CA ALA A 113 -20.84 3.86 1.72
C ALA A 113 -21.48 5.18 2.16
N ARG A 114 -20.72 6.29 2.14
CA ARG A 114 -21.24 7.63 2.45
C ARG A 114 -22.24 8.12 1.40
N ALA A 115 -22.04 7.78 0.13
CA ALA A 115 -22.98 8.12 -0.95
C ALA A 115 -24.30 7.34 -0.77
N GLN A 116 -24.21 6.03 -0.55
CA GLN A 116 -25.37 5.16 -0.30
C GLN A 116 -26.21 5.63 0.91
N LYS A 117 -25.55 6.08 1.99
CA LYS A 117 -26.25 6.61 3.18
C LYS A 117 -26.98 7.93 2.92
N ARG A 118 -26.52 8.74 1.95
CA ARG A 118 -27.03 10.10 1.69
C ARG A 118 -28.21 10.15 0.73
N GLY A 119 -28.48 9.10 -0.05
CA GLY A 119 -29.62 9.12 -0.96
C GLY A 119 -29.73 7.85 -1.80
N ASP A 120 -30.93 7.29 -1.78
CA ASP A 120 -31.46 6.36 -2.76
C ASP A 120 -31.52 7.02 -4.15
N GLY A 121 -30.37 7.08 -4.82
CA GLY A 121 -30.21 7.78 -6.09
C GLY A 121 -29.15 7.10 -6.94
N LYS A 122 -29.50 5.92 -7.47
CA LYS A 122 -28.88 5.22 -8.60
C LYS A 122 -27.39 5.55 -8.81
N VAL A 123 -26.52 4.92 -8.02
CA VAL A 123 -25.13 4.76 -8.47
C VAL A 123 -25.20 3.78 -9.64
N THR A 124 -25.34 4.30 -10.85
CA THR A 124 -25.01 3.51 -12.03
C THR A 124 -23.55 3.14 -11.85
N SER A 125 -23.29 1.86 -11.59
CA SER A 125 -22.02 1.26 -11.95
C SER A 125 -21.90 1.44 -13.45
N ASP A 126 -21.38 2.60 -13.87
CA ASP A 126 -20.75 2.68 -15.16
C ASP A 126 -19.46 1.89 -15.00
N ASP A 127 -19.48 0.70 -15.58
CA ASP A 127 -18.32 -0.14 -15.83
C ASP A 127 -17.48 0.56 -16.91
N GLY A 128 -16.97 1.73 -16.54
CA GLY A 128 -16.28 2.67 -17.41
C GLY A 128 -14.81 2.67 -17.04
N THR A 129 -14.07 1.79 -17.69
CA THR A 129 -12.61 1.81 -17.77
C THR A 129 -12.14 3.22 -18.15
N ILE A 130 -11.73 4.02 -17.16
CA ILE A 130 -10.85 5.17 -17.38
C ILE A 130 -9.57 4.88 -16.60
N LEU A 131 -8.68 4.18 -17.29
CA LEU A 131 -7.27 4.04 -16.93
C LEU A 131 -6.62 5.41 -17.12
N ASP A 132 -6.85 6.33 -16.19
CA ASP A 132 -6.13 7.59 -16.23
C ASP A 132 -4.69 7.34 -15.75
N ARG A 133 -3.79 7.58 -16.69
CA ARG A 133 -2.34 7.48 -16.57
C ARG A 133 -1.91 8.36 -15.40
N VAL A 134 -1.15 7.80 -14.45
CA VAL A 134 -0.50 8.61 -13.39
C VAL A 134 0.32 9.73 -14.07
N PRO A 135 -0.02 11.02 -13.90
CA PRO A 135 0.77 12.10 -14.47
C PRO A 135 2.01 12.27 -13.59
N THR A 136 3.16 11.87 -14.12
CA THR A 136 4.46 12.12 -13.51
C THR A 136 4.88 13.56 -13.83
N GLY A 137 5.30 14.30 -12.80
CA GLY A 137 6.08 15.55 -12.98
C GLY A 137 5.31 16.85 -12.70
N GLY A 138 5.63 17.49 -11.57
CA GLY A 138 5.19 18.84 -11.22
C GLY A 138 4.51 18.89 -9.84
N ALA A 139 3.24 18.51 -9.77
CA ALA A 139 2.45 18.47 -8.52
C ALA A 139 2.85 17.35 -7.53
N GLU A 140 3.90 16.59 -7.87
CA GLU A 140 4.43 15.44 -7.13
C GLU A 140 5.52 15.86 -6.14
N ALA A 141 6.23 16.98 -6.40
CA ALA A 141 7.24 17.51 -5.48
C ALA A 141 6.62 18.02 -4.17
N ASP A 142 5.56 18.83 -4.26
CA ASP A 142 4.87 19.35 -3.07
C ASP A 142 4.14 18.23 -2.29
N ARG A 143 3.60 17.22 -3.00
CA ARG A 143 3.01 16.03 -2.37
C ARG A 143 4.05 15.09 -1.77
N ALA A 144 5.25 14.99 -2.36
CA ALA A 144 6.35 14.21 -1.81
C ALA A 144 6.95 14.87 -0.56
N VAL A 145 7.02 16.21 -0.53
CA VAL A 145 7.41 16.97 0.67
C VAL A 145 6.36 16.79 1.77
N ALA A 146 5.07 16.95 1.46
CA ALA A 146 3.99 16.73 2.42
C ALA A 146 3.95 15.29 2.94
N ALA A 147 4.15 14.29 2.08
CA ALA A 147 4.21 12.88 2.47
C ALA A 147 5.44 12.56 3.33
N ARG A 148 6.58 13.21 3.07
CA ARG A 148 7.78 13.09 3.91
C ARG A 148 7.60 13.74 5.27
N SER A 149 6.97 14.92 5.33
CA SER A 149 6.66 15.58 6.60
C SER A 149 5.66 14.78 7.44
N GLU A 150 4.65 14.16 6.82
CA GLU A 150 3.69 13.30 7.51
C GLU A 150 4.34 12.00 8.02
N LEU A 151 5.27 11.42 7.23
CA LEU A 151 6.05 10.25 7.65
C LEU A 151 6.99 10.58 8.82
N GLN A 152 7.66 11.74 8.77
CA GLN A 152 8.56 12.19 9.83
C GLN A 152 7.80 12.39 11.15
N ALA A 153 6.63 13.05 11.10
CA ALA A 153 5.79 13.23 12.29
C ALA A 153 5.32 11.90 12.90
N LEU A 154 5.09 10.88 12.06
CA LEU A 154 4.69 9.55 12.52
C LEU A 154 5.86 8.76 13.12
N MET A 155 7.07 8.92 12.56
CA MET A 155 8.30 8.36 13.13
C MET A 155 8.63 9.00 14.48
N ASP A 156 8.60 10.33 14.56
CA ASP A 156 8.87 11.07 15.80
C ASP A 156 7.88 10.68 16.92
N HIS A 157 6.61 10.43 16.54
CA HIS A 157 5.61 9.95 17.49
C HIS A 157 5.89 8.52 17.96
N LEU A 158 6.25 7.60 17.06
CA LEU A 158 6.60 6.23 17.44
C LEU A 158 7.84 6.18 18.35
N ASP A 159 8.86 6.99 18.08
CA ASP A 159 10.05 7.09 18.90
C ASP A 159 9.74 7.63 20.30
N SER A 160 8.84 8.62 20.40
CA SER A 160 8.41 9.14 21.70
C SER A 160 7.72 8.07 22.57
N VAL A 161 6.83 7.26 21.97
CA VAL A 161 6.07 6.21 22.67
C VAL A 161 6.97 5.02 23.05
N LEU A 162 7.93 4.67 22.19
CA LEU A 162 8.89 3.61 22.48
C LEU A 162 9.91 4.05 23.53
N SER A 163 10.36 5.31 23.49
CA SER A 163 11.25 5.89 24.52
C SER A 163 10.59 5.99 25.89
N GLU A 164 9.28 6.23 25.92
CA GLU A 164 8.48 6.25 27.16
C GLU A 164 8.29 4.84 27.72
N ARG A 165 7.99 3.85 26.86
CA ARG A 165 7.87 2.44 27.29
C ARG A 165 9.20 1.83 27.72
N GLN A 166 10.31 2.17 27.07
CA GLN A 166 11.63 1.70 27.48
C GLN A 166 12.07 2.30 28.84
N ARG A 167 11.54 3.47 29.22
CA ARG A 167 11.75 4.08 30.54
C ARG A 167 10.93 3.44 31.66
N LEU A 168 9.85 2.74 31.35
CA LEU A 168 8.97 2.06 32.33
C LEU A 168 9.40 0.61 32.62
N VAL A 169 10.51 0.13 32.06
CA VAL A 169 11.07 -1.23 32.27
C VAL A 169 12.36 -1.19 33.12
N VAL A 170 12.59 -0.10 33.84
CA VAL A 170 13.67 0.02 34.86
C VAL A 170 13.04 -0.06 36.24
#